data_AF-A0A7U9SP75-F1
#
_entry.id   AF-A0A7U9SP75-F1
#
_cell.length_a   1.000
_cell.length_b   1.000
_cell.length_c   1.000
_cell.angle_alpha   90.00
_cell.angle_beta   90.00
_cell.angle_gamma   90.00
#
_symmetry.space_group_name_H-M   'P 1'
#
loop_
_entity.id
_entity.type
_entity.pdbx_description
1 polymer ?
#
loop_
_entity_poly.entity_id
_entity_poly.type
_entity_poly.pdbx_seq_one_letter_code
_entity_poly.pdbx_strand_id
1 'polypeptide(L)' 'MRTRLERKWMIIMSGIAMAVVLFIGTPAVCMAYQSATGIVSTAAAKVRKEPSTSSDVVGSVLKGSSVPY' A
#
# COMPACT_ATOMS: atom_id res chain seq x y z
N MET A 1 -46.32 -18.00 -11.91
CA MET A 1 -45.68 -17.16 -10.87
C MET A 1 -44.24 -17.59 -10.56
N ARG A 2 -43.90 -18.89 -10.58
CA ARG A 2 -42.55 -19.46 -10.31
C ARG A 2 -41.42 -18.93 -11.21
N THR A 3 -41.67 -18.77 -12.51
CA THR A 3 -40.66 -18.28 -13.50
C THR A 3 -40.25 -16.81 -13.34
N ARG A 4 -41.07 -15.98 -12.68
CA ARG A 4 -40.71 -14.57 -12.40
C ARG A 4 -39.84 -14.44 -11.16
N LEU A 5 -39.98 -15.35 -10.20
CA LEU A 5 -39.15 -15.39 -9.00
C LEU A 5 -37.74 -15.87 -9.33
N GLU A 6 -37.61 -16.94 -10.10
CA GLU A 6 -36.31 -17.49 -10.56
C GLU A 6 -35.53 -16.46 -11.37
N ARG A 7 -36.20 -15.73 -12.28
CA ARG A 7 -35.58 -14.65 -13.05
C ARG A 7 -35.03 -13.52 -12.16
N LYS A 8 -35.74 -13.19 -11.07
CA LYS A 8 -35.32 -12.15 -10.12
C LYS A 8 -34.07 -12.57 -9.36
N TRP A 9 -33.99 -13.83 -8.92
CA TRP A 9 -32.81 -14.40 -8.28
C TRP A 9 -31.61 -14.50 -9.22
N MET A 10 -31.81 -14.87 -10.49
CA MET A 10 -30.73 -14.91 -11.48
C MET A 10 -30.10 -13.52 -11.69
N ILE A 11 -30.92 -12.47 -11.75
CA ILE A 11 -30.42 -11.09 -11.92
C ILE A 11 -29.61 -10.66 -10.69
N ILE A 12 -30.12 -10.95 -9.49
CA ILE A 12 -29.42 -10.60 -8.23
C ILE A 12 -28.08 -11.34 -8.14
N MET A 13 -28.06 -12.64 -8.40
CA MET A 13 -26.83 -13.44 -8.34
C MET A 13 -25.81 -13.05 -9.41
N SER A 14 -26.26 -12.66 -10.60
CA SER A 14 -25.40 -12.11 -11.65
C SER A 14 -24.77 -10.78 -11.23
N GLY A 15 -25.54 -9.89 -10.61
CA GLY A 15 -25.02 -8.62 -10.10
C GLY A 15 -23.96 -8.81 -9.01
N ILE A 16 -24.22 -9.73 -8.07
CA ILE A 16 -23.25 -10.08 -7.02
C ILE A 16 -21.99 -10.69 -7.62
N ALA A 17 -22.12 -11.61 -8.58
CA ALA A 17 -20.97 -12.22 -9.25
C ALA A 17 -20.11 -11.17 -9.99
N MET A 18 -20.72 -10.21 -10.67
CA MET A 18 -20.01 -9.13 -11.35
C MET A 18 -19.24 -8.23 -10.35
N ALA A 19 -19.86 -7.90 -9.20
CA ALA A 19 -19.19 -7.10 -8.18
C ALA A 19 -17.96 -7.81 -7.58
N VAL A 20 -18.03 -9.13 -7.37
CA VAL A 20 -16.91 -9.93 -6.84
C VAL A 20 -15.75 -9.96 -7.84
N VAL A 21 -16.03 -10.15 -9.13
CA VAL A 21 -15.00 -10.15 -10.19
C VAL A 21 -14.29 -8.81 -10.26
N LEU A 22 -15.02 -7.70 -10.14
CA LEU A 22 -14.43 -6.37 -10.14
C LEU A 22 -13.60 -6.09 -8.88
N PHE A 23 -14.02 -6.58 -7.71
CA PHE A 23 -13.30 -6.35 -6.45
C PHE A 23 -12.02 -7.20 -6.32
N ILE A 24 -12.03 -8.45 -6.78
CA ILE A 24 -10.86 -9.34 -6.72
C ILE A 24 -9.93 -9.11 -7.94
N GLY A 25 -10.50 -8.78 -9.10
CA GLY A 25 -9.79 -8.67 -10.36
C GLY A 25 -9.03 -7.35 -10.56
N THR A 26 -9.15 -6.37 -9.66
CA THR A 26 -8.30 -5.16 -9.74
C THR A 26 -6.84 -5.54 -9.55
N PRO A 27 -5.98 -5.35 -10.56
CA PRO A 27 -4.57 -5.73 -10.44
C PRO A 27 -3.87 -4.79 -9.45
N ALA A 28 -2.89 -5.32 -8.71
CA ALA A 28 -2.12 -4.58 -7.71
C ALA A 28 -1.40 -3.34 -8.28
N VAL A 29 -1.24 -3.25 -9.60
CA VAL A 29 -0.67 -2.08 -10.30
C VAL A 29 -1.57 -0.83 -10.22
N CYS A 30 -2.87 -1.01 -9.92
CA CYS A 30 -3.78 0.11 -9.67
C CYS A 30 -3.77 0.57 -8.20
N MET A 31 -3.04 -0.14 -7.32
CA MET A 31 -2.88 0.27 -5.92
C MET A 31 -1.84 1.39 -5.85
N ALA A 32 -2.10 2.41 -5.04
CA ALA A 32 -1.13 3.46 -4.79
C ALA A 32 0.15 2.83 -4.19
N TYR A 33 1.32 3.20 -4.72
CA TYR A 33 2.60 2.78 -4.17
C TYR A 33 2.71 3.22 -2.70
N GLN A 34 2.76 2.25 -1.79
CA GLN A 34 3.06 2.53 -0.39
C GLN A 34 4.59 2.49 -0.24
N SER A 35 5.21 3.67 -0.18
CA SER A 35 6.62 3.80 0.15
C SER A 35 6.85 3.15 1.51
N ALA A 36 7.71 2.14 1.56
CA ALA A 36 8.22 1.69 2.84
C ALA A 36 9.02 2.86 3.42
N THR A 37 8.70 3.28 4.65
CA THR A 37 9.45 4.31 5.35
C THR A 37 9.86 3.82 6.73
N GLY A 38 11.11 4.04 7.11
CA GLY A 38 11.59 3.88 8.48
C GLY A 38 11.44 5.18 9.27
N ILE A 39 11.27 5.06 10.59
CA ILE A 39 11.27 6.21 11.50
C ILE A 39 12.60 6.26 12.25
N VAL A 40 13.22 7.43 12.29
CA VAL A 40 14.44 7.64 13.08
C VAL A 40 14.10 7.65 14.57
N SER A 41 14.51 6.58 15.28
CA SER A 41 14.26 6.43 16.73
C SER A 41 15.25 7.21 17.61
N THR A 42 16.46 7.45 17.12
CA THR A 42 17.53 8.18 17.84
C THR A 42 17.35 9.70 17.77
N ALA A 43 17.92 10.44 18.72
CA ALA A 43 17.80 11.91 18.81
C ALA A 43 18.21 12.62 17.50
N ALA A 44 19.30 12.17 16.88
CA ALA A 44 19.72 12.57 15.54
C ALA A 44 20.56 11.44 14.91
N ALA A 45 20.16 10.98 13.72
CA ALA A 45 20.93 10.06 12.89
C ALA A 45 21.82 10.85 11.94
N LYS A 46 23.11 10.53 11.87
CA LYS A 46 24.04 11.18 10.95
C LYS A 46 24.06 10.43 9.62
N VAL A 47 23.74 11.12 8.53
CA VAL A 47 23.84 10.61 7.17
C VAL A 47 25.28 10.81 6.71
N ARG A 48 25.92 9.72 6.30
CA ARG A 48 27.32 9.71 5.88
C ARG A 48 27.45 9.35 4.41
N LYS A 49 28.51 9.85 3.78
CA LYS A 49 28.75 9.70 2.34
C LYS A 49 28.94 8.23 1.93
N GLU A 50 29.51 7.44 2.83
CA GLU A 50 29.76 6.02 2.64
C GLU A 50 29.23 5.26 3.87
N PRO A 51 28.88 3.97 3.73
CA PRO A 51 28.40 3.13 4.83
C PRO A 51 29.55 2.74 5.79
N SER A 52 30.18 3.73 6.40
CA SER A 52 31.26 3.57 7.39
C SER A 52 31.13 4.65 8.47
N THR A 53 31.70 4.41 9.65
CA THR A 53 31.71 5.40 10.75
C THR A 53 32.83 6.44 10.60
N SER A 54 33.74 6.23 9.64
CA SER A 54 34.90 7.10 9.40
C SER A 54 34.69 8.08 8.25
N SER A 55 33.65 7.92 7.43
CA SER A 55 33.36 8.79 6.29
C SER A 55 32.74 10.13 6.70
N ASP A 56 32.86 11.14 5.84
CA ASP A 56 32.30 12.47 6.11
C ASP A 56 30.78 12.44 6.32
N VAL A 57 30.31 13.27 7.24
CA VAL A 57 28.89 13.48 7.53
C VAL A 57 28.33 14.49 6.53
N VAL A 58 27.38 14.04 5.72
CA VAL A 58 26.73 14.85 4.68
C VAL A 58 25.49 15.55 5.23
N GLY A 59 24.89 15.03 6.31
CA GLY A 59 23.75 15.66 6.97
C GLY A 59 23.30 14.93 8.23
N SER A 60 22.20 15.39 8.81
CA SER A 60 21.55 14.73 9.95
C SER A 60 20.04 14.66 9.75
N VAL A 61 19.46 13.55 10.19
CA VAL A 61 18.01 13.32 10.24
C VAL A 61 17.60 13.26 11.70
N LEU A 62 16.59 14.06 12.06
CA LEU A 62 16.14 14.19 13.44
C LEU A 62 15.19 13.06 13.84
N LYS A 63 15.09 12.81 15.15
CA LYS A 63 14.14 11.86 15.72
C LYS A 63 12.71 12.10 15.21
N GLY A 64 12.02 11.02 14.84
CA GLY A 64 10.65 11.06 14.35
C GLY A 64 10.51 11.41 12.87
N SER A 65 11.61 11.73 12.18
CA SER A 65 11.58 11.90 10.72
C SER A 65 11.31 10.58 10.03
N SER A 66 10.45 10.63 9.00
CA SER A 66 10.20 9.51 8.10
C SER A 66 11.23 9.50 6.99
N VAL A 67 11.95 8.39 6.84
CA VAL A 67 12.99 8.19 5.83
C VAL A 67 12.54 7.04 4.92
N PRO A 68 12.44 7.25 3.60
CA PRO A 68 12.14 6.17 2.68
C PRO A 68 13.26 5.12 2.68
N TYR A 69 12.90 3.84 2.53
CA TYR A 69 13.87 2.78 2.25
C TYR A 69 14.48 2.91 0.85
#